data_AF-A0A534XM90-F1
#
_entry.id   AF-A0A534XM90-F1
#
_cell.length_a   1.000
_cell.length_b   1.000
_cell.length_c   1.000
_cell.angle_alpha   90.00
_cell.angle_beta   90.00
_cell.angle_gamma   90.00
#
_symmetry.space_group_name_H-M   'P 1'
#
loop_
_entity.id
_entity.type
_entity.pdbx_description
1 polymer ?
#
loop_
_entity_poly.entity_id
_entity_poly.type
_entity_poly.pdbx_seq_one_letter_code
_entity_poly.pdbx_strand_id
1 'polypeptide(L)'
;MSLLPPAPPVPLANRPRRGVIRWALQRIGEYARGVQAPPAGNTEQALYGLAQPILGARVLLADSELLKEALYPAAMLAGACALYASFGTETHGHWGWLKSFYKAFAALAPLPSFFFANHYARLAAMIRWRMGFGACGPREMPWRLLAGRMIRQALIVAIGIAPLLLLARLVPAIGDLVSTAILGIWSLHWVVADAFDDAQVRLPGESLKESLQRDRDAPEPWFVRLLRRGAARLPRILGGPIRLFARLCDKLALDSRGEIALMESNRAVSVGFSLSTAALLATPVLNLLFRPIIIAGSSHLLAQIEKDEEERLLPPSRTVSSAG
;
A
#
# COMPACT_ATOMS: atom_id res chain seq x y z
N MET A 1 14.09 22.43 -3.67
CA MET A 1 14.24 22.39 -2.20
C MET A 1 13.48 21.18 -1.69
N SER A 2 14.08 20.36 -0.82
CA SER A 2 13.39 19.22 -0.20
C SER A 2 12.32 19.71 0.79
N LEU A 3 11.14 19.10 0.80
CA LEU A 3 9.99 19.53 1.61
C LEU A 3 10.10 19.20 3.09
N LEU A 4 10.78 18.11 3.42
CA LEU A 4 11.11 17.74 4.78
C LEU A 4 12.62 17.54 4.84
N PRO A 5 13.32 18.16 5.82
CA PRO A 5 14.73 17.90 5.99
C PRO A 5 14.94 16.41 6.29
N PRO A 6 16.06 15.81 5.82
CA PRO A 6 16.46 14.51 6.29
C PRO A 6 16.54 14.55 7.82
N ALA A 7 15.81 13.65 8.48
CA ALA A 7 15.82 13.55 9.93
C ALA A 7 16.98 12.66 10.37
N PRO A 8 17.68 12.98 11.47
CA PRO A 8 18.71 12.10 12.00
C PRO A 8 18.08 10.75 12.38
N PRO A 9 18.81 9.63 12.23
CA PRO A 9 18.31 8.32 12.62
C PRO A 9 17.89 8.33 14.09
N VAL A 10 16.66 7.87 14.34
CA VAL A 10 16.15 7.84 15.71
C VAL A 10 16.87 6.73 16.48
N PRO A 11 17.54 7.01 17.61
CA PRO A 11 18.25 5.99 18.38
C PRO A 11 17.32 4.83 18.77
N LEU A 12 17.82 3.61 18.69
CA LEU A 12 17.08 2.41 19.11
C LEU A 12 16.88 2.46 20.63
N ALA A 13 15.63 2.27 21.07
CA ALA A 13 15.29 2.26 22.48
C ALA A 13 14.65 0.93 22.86
N ASN A 14 15.05 0.38 24.01
CA ASN A 14 14.44 -0.84 24.51
C ASN A 14 12.96 -0.61 24.85
N ARG A 15 12.10 -1.54 24.43
CA ARG A 15 10.67 -1.51 24.76
C ARG A 15 10.49 -1.53 26.29
N PRO A 16 9.87 -0.51 26.89
CA PRO A 16 9.73 -0.45 28.35
C PRO A 16 8.68 -1.45 28.84
N ARG A 17 8.84 -1.96 30.07
CA ARG A 17 7.87 -2.89 30.70
C ARG A 17 6.55 -2.21 31.06
N ARG A 18 6.58 -0.92 31.40
CA ARG A 18 5.41 -0.08 31.71
C ARG A 18 5.42 1.13 30.78
N GLY A 19 4.24 1.62 30.39
CA GLY A 19 4.14 2.79 29.51
C GLY A 19 4.41 2.52 28.02
N VAL A 20 4.22 1.28 27.56
CA VAL A 20 4.43 0.85 26.16
C VAL A 20 3.69 1.74 25.16
N ILE A 21 2.45 2.14 25.48
CA ILE A 21 1.64 2.99 24.59
C ILE A 21 2.29 4.37 24.41
N ARG A 22 2.71 5.00 25.51
CA ARG A 22 3.38 6.31 25.46
C ARG A 22 4.69 6.23 24.68
N TRP A 23 5.47 5.18 24.91
CA TRP A 23 6.68 4.90 24.14
C TRP A 23 6.36 4.75 22.64
N ALA A 24 5.40 3.90 22.27
CA ALA A 24 5.01 3.70 20.87
C ALA A 24 4.56 5.00 20.19
N LEU A 25 3.75 5.82 20.87
CA LEU A 25 3.31 7.13 20.35
C LEU A 25 4.47 8.10 20.17
N GLN A 26 5.44 8.10 21.10
CA GLN A 26 6.66 8.91 20.96
C GLN A 26 7.48 8.46 19.75
N ARG A 27 7.70 7.15 19.57
CA ARG A 27 8.40 6.59 18.40
C ARG A 27 7.73 6.95 17.08
N ILE A 28 6.41 6.77 17.00
CA ILE A 28 5.62 7.14 15.81
C ILE A 28 5.79 8.63 15.52
N GLY A 29 5.73 9.48 16.56
CA GLY A 29 5.93 10.92 16.44
C GLY A 29 7.35 11.31 16.02
N GLU A 30 8.37 10.53 16.37
CA GLU A 30 9.76 10.71 15.92
C GLU A 30 9.93 10.30 14.46
N TYR A 31 9.41 9.13 14.07
CA TYR A 31 9.47 8.61 12.71
C TYR A 31 8.67 9.44 11.69
N ALA A 32 7.67 10.20 12.15
CA ALA A 32 6.89 11.08 11.29
C ALA A 32 7.53 12.48 11.09
N ARG A 33 8.69 12.79 11.69
CA ARG A 33 9.26 14.16 11.65
C ARG A 33 9.91 14.52 10.32
N GLY A 34 10.47 13.56 9.61
CA GLY A 34 11.19 13.82 8.37
C GLY A 34 11.58 12.54 7.64
N VAL A 35 12.35 12.72 6.57
CA VAL A 35 12.79 11.63 5.70
C VAL A 35 13.93 10.89 6.40
N GLN A 36 13.73 9.59 6.66
CA GLN A 36 14.72 8.74 7.33
C GLN A 36 14.58 7.28 6.91
N ALA A 37 15.68 6.53 7.00
CA ALA A 37 15.68 5.09 6.70
C ALA A 37 14.87 4.28 7.74
N PRO A 38 14.39 3.07 7.38
CA PRO A 38 13.73 2.16 8.30
C PRO A 38 14.69 1.78 9.44
N PRO A 39 14.25 1.85 10.70
CA PRO A 39 15.08 1.45 11.84
C PRO A 39 15.34 -0.06 11.83
N ALA A 40 16.39 -0.49 12.53
CA ALA A 40 16.64 -1.90 12.75
C ALA A 40 15.67 -2.50 13.79
N GLY A 41 15.26 -3.75 13.58
CA GLY A 41 14.43 -4.53 14.52
C GLY A 41 12.93 -4.46 14.22
N ASN A 42 12.26 -5.62 14.34
CA ASN A 42 10.87 -5.79 13.90
C ASN A 42 9.87 -4.84 14.58
N THR A 43 10.02 -4.58 15.88
CA THR A 43 9.08 -3.69 16.59
C THR A 43 9.23 -2.25 16.12
N GLU A 44 10.46 -1.77 15.96
CA GLU A 44 10.73 -0.40 15.49
C GLU A 44 10.32 -0.24 14.03
N GLN A 45 10.55 -1.25 13.18
CA GLN A 45 10.06 -1.28 11.81
C GLN A 45 8.54 -1.19 11.72
N ALA A 46 7.81 -1.88 12.60
CA ALA A 46 6.35 -1.77 12.64
C ALA A 46 5.89 -0.38 13.10
N LEU A 47 6.54 0.23 14.08
CA LEU A 47 6.23 1.61 14.50
C LEU A 47 6.58 2.63 13.42
N TYR A 48 7.68 2.40 12.71
CA TYR A 48 8.08 3.19 11.56
C TYR A 48 7.06 3.09 10.43
N GLY A 49 6.56 1.89 10.12
CA GLY A 49 5.46 1.68 9.16
C GLY A 49 4.17 2.40 9.57
N LEU A 50 3.80 2.32 10.86
CA LEU A 50 2.63 3.02 11.43
C LEU A 50 2.73 4.55 11.29
N ALA A 51 3.94 5.11 11.25
CA ALA A 51 4.16 6.55 11.14
C ALA A 51 3.99 7.10 9.72
N GLN A 52 3.99 6.25 8.69
CA GLN A 52 4.08 6.70 7.30
C GLN A 52 2.86 7.46 6.80
N PRO A 53 1.61 7.13 7.16
CA PRO A 53 0.48 7.99 6.81
C PRO A 53 0.56 9.36 7.49
N ILE A 54 1.11 9.45 8.69
CA ILE A 54 1.30 10.75 9.37
C ILE A 54 2.37 11.57 8.63
N LEU A 55 3.48 10.94 8.25
CA LEU A 55 4.51 11.57 7.42
C LEU A 55 3.92 12.02 6.07
N GLY A 56 3.17 11.16 5.39
CA GLY A 56 2.52 11.46 4.12
C GLY A 56 1.58 12.67 4.21
N ALA A 57 0.75 12.73 5.26
CA ALA A 57 -0.09 13.89 5.52
C ALA A 57 0.73 15.17 5.73
N ARG A 58 1.85 15.09 6.48
CA ARG A 58 2.76 16.23 6.68
C ARG A 58 3.43 16.69 5.39
N VAL A 59 3.86 15.76 4.55
CA VAL A 59 4.45 16.08 3.23
C VAL A 59 3.46 16.85 2.37
N LEU A 60 2.21 16.39 2.30
CA LEU A 60 1.16 17.08 1.55
C LEU A 60 0.88 18.47 2.14
N LEU A 61 0.77 18.59 3.46
CA LEU A 61 0.51 19.88 4.11
C LEU A 61 1.69 20.87 4.01
N ALA A 62 2.91 20.38 3.80
CA ALA A 62 4.10 21.21 3.66
C ALA A 62 4.26 21.83 2.27
N ASP A 63 3.55 21.33 1.25
CA ASP A 63 3.61 21.84 -0.13
C ASP A 63 2.20 22.00 -0.70
N SER A 64 1.78 23.25 -0.86
CA SER A 64 0.44 23.58 -1.34
C SER A 64 0.18 23.12 -2.77
N GLU A 65 1.21 23.00 -3.61
CA GLU A 65 1.05 22.48 -4.97
C GLU A 65 0.82 20.96 -4.92
N LEU A 66 1.61 20.22 -4.13
CA LEU A 66 1.35 18.79 -3.90
C LEU A 66 -0.03 18.54 -3.31
N LEU A 67 -0.44 19.37 -2.34
CA LEU A 67 -1.75 19.24 -1.73
C LEU A 67 -2.87 19.41 -2.75
N LYS A 68 -2.79 20.44 -3.62
CA LYS A 68 -3.79 20.66 -4.67
C LYS A 68 -3.86 19.48 -5.64
N GLU A 69 -2.70 19.03 -6.13
CA GLU A 69 -2.61 17.90 -7.05
C GLU A 69 -3.17 16.61 -6.43
N ALA A 70 -2.89 16.38 -5.14
CA ALA A 70 -3.39 15.22 -4.44
C ALA A 70 -4.91 15.32 -4.13
N LEU A 71 -5.41 16.51 -3.82
CA LEU A 71 -6.84 16.72 -3.56
C LEU A 71 -7.70 16.70 -4.82
N TYR A 72 -7.14 16.93 -6.00
CA TYR A 72 -7.92 17.04 -7.24
C TYR A 72 -8.82 15.81 -7.52
N PRO A 73 -8.32 14.55 -7.51
CA PRO A 73 -9.17 13.38 -7.69
C PRO A 73 -10.22 13.21 -6.58
N ALA A 74 -9.85 13.50 -5.33
CA ALA A 74 -10.74 13.39 -4.18
C ALA A 74 -11.88 14.42 -4.26
N ALA A 75 -11.58 15.66 -4.65
CA ALA A 75 -12.55 16.73 -4.85
C ALA A 75 -13.50 16.42 -6.00
N MET A 76 -13.00 15.87 -7.12
CA MET A 76 -13.84 15.43 -8.24
C MET A 76 -14.81 14.31 -7.84
N LEU A 77 -14.32 13.29 -7.12
CA LEU A 77 -15.18 12.21 -6.63
C LEU A 77 -16.22 12.74 -5.62
N ALA A 78 -15.79 13.56 -4.66
CA ALA A 78 -16.68 14.14 -3.67
C ALA A 78 -17.74 15.03 -4.34
N GLY A 79 -17.36 15.84 -5.33
CA GLY A 79 -18.30 16.62 -6.14
C GLY A 79 -19.33 15.75 -6.85
N ALA A 80 -18.91 14.68 -7.52
CA ALA A 80 -19.82 13.75 -8.17
C ALA A 80 -20.79 13.06 -7.18
N CYS A 81 -20.29 12.64 -6.02
CA CYS A 81 -21.11 12.04 -4.96
C CYS A 81 -22.10 13.05 -4.36
N ALA A 82 -21.69 14.31 -4.20
CA ALA A 82 -22.55 15.39 -3.73
C ALA A 82 -23.67 15.72 -4.74
N LEU A 83 -23.35 15.74 -6.04
CA LEU A 83 -24.37 15.90 -7.09
C LEU A 83 -25.36 14.73 -7.07
N TYR A 84 -24.88 13.49 -7.00
CA TYR A 84 -25.74 12.31 -6.90
C TYR A 84 -26.66 12.37 -5.67
N ALA A 85 -26.11 12.74 -4.51
CA ALA A 85 -26.89 12.86 -3.29
C ALA A 85 -27.93 14.00 -3.35
N SER A 86 -27.64 15.09 -4.06
CA SER A 86 -28.55 16.24 -4.21
C SER A 86 -29.67 16.01 -5.22
N PHE A 87 -29.46 15.18 -6.25
CA PHE A 87 -30.47 14.85 -7.26
C PHE A 87 -31.20 13.53 -6.98
N GLY A 88 -30.79 12.78 -5.94
CA GLY A 88 -31.44 11.55 -5.53
C GLY A 88 -32.84 11.81 -4.98
N THR A 89 -33.83 11.07 -5.48
CA THR A 89 -35.23 11.19 -5.06
C THR A 89 -35.52 10.63 -3.66
N GLU A 90 -34.56 9.95 -3.04
CA GLU A 90 -34.72 9.30 -1.73
C GLU A 90 -34.35 10.20 -0.53
N THR A 91 -33.90 11.44 -0.73
CA THR A 91 -33.31 12.26 0.36
C THR A 91 -34.31 13.22 0.99
N HIS A 92 -34.79 12.90 2.20
CA HIS A 92 -35.45 13.86 3.09
C HIS A 92 -34.49 14.27 4.22
N GLY A 93 -34.12 15.54 4.26
CA GLY A 93 -33.26 16.13 5.31
C GLY A 93 -31.75 15.87 5.17
N HIS A 94 -30.96 16.59 5.97
CA HIS A 94 -29.48 16.56 5.92
C HIS A 94 -28.88 15.17 6.17
N TRP A 95 -29.50 14.36 7.02
CA TRP A 95 -29.02 13.01 7.32
C TRP A 95 -29.23 12.04 6.15
N GLY A 96 -30.35 12.15 5.45
CA GLY A 96 -30.63 11.37 4.24
C GLY A 96 -29.63 11.70 3.13
N TRP A 97 -29.34 12.99 2.94
CA TRP A 97 -28.32 13.44 2.00
C TRP A 97 -26.94 12.86 2.34
N LEU A 98 -26.50 12.94 3.60
CA LEU A 98 -25.20 12.42 4.03
C LEU A 98 -25.08 10.90 3.82
N LYS A 99 -26.14 10.15 4.12
CA LYS A 99 -26.19 8.70 3.88
C LYS A 99 -26.06 8.39 2.39
N SER A 100 -26.79 9.11 1.53
CA SER A 100 -26.72 8.95 0.07
C SER A 100 -25.34 9.31 -0.48
N PHE A 101 -24.72 10.38 0.04
CA PHE A 101 -23.36 10.79 -0.31
C PHE A 101 -22.35 9.67 -0.03
N TYR A 102 -22.30 9.16 1.20
CA TYR A 102 -21.34 8.12 1.56
C TYR A 102 -21.65 6.77 0.89
N LYS A 103 -22.92 6.47 0.62
CA LYS A 103 -23.32 5.29 -0.18
C LYS A 103 -22.78 5.39 -1.61
N ALA A 104 -22.92 6.55 -2.25
CA ALA A 104 -22.37 6.81 -3.58
C ALA A 104 -20.84 6.76 -3.56
N PHE A 105 -20.21 7.38 -2.57
CA PHE A 105 -18.75 7.35 -2.40
C PHE A 105 -18.23 5.92 -2.28
N ALA A 106 -18.87 5.08 -1.45
CA ALA A 106 -18.49 3.68 -1.31
C ALA A 106 -18.69 2.89 -2.61
N ALA A 107 -19.77 3.15 -3.36
CA ALA A 107 -20.03 2.49 -4.64
C ALA A 107 -19.04 2.89 -5.74
N LEU A 108 -18.60 4.15 -5.75
CA LEU A 108 -17.70 4.71 -6.76
C LEU A 108 -16.21 4.62 -6.35
N ALA A 109 -15.89 4.15 -5.14
CA ALA A 109 -14.53 4.06 -4.61
C ALA A 109 -13.49 3.36 -5.54
N PRO A 110 -13.86 2.37 -6.39
CA PRO A 110 -12.92 1.78 -7.34
C PRO A 110 -12.60 2.67 -8.56
N LEU A 111 -13.48 3.61 -8.92
CA LEU A 111 -13.35 4.41 -10.15
C LEU A 111 -12.13 5.35 -10.15
N PRO A 112 -11.79 6.05 -9.04
CA PRO A 112 -10.64 6.94 -9.06
C PRO A 112 -9.33 6.25 -9.40
N SER A 113 -9.10 5.02 -8.92
CA SER A 113 -7.89 4.24 -9.24
C SER A 113 -7.74 4.00 -10.73
N PHE A 114 -8.86 3.85 -11.43
CA PHE A 114 -8.84 3.64 -12.87
C PHE A 114 -8.71 4.95 -13.64
N PHE A 115 -9.55 5.94 -13.32
CA PHE A 115 -9.61 7.18 -14.07
C PHE A 115 -8.42 8.10 -13.83
N PHE A 116 -7.91 8.12 -12.60
CA PHE A 116 -6.81 8.98 -12.17
C PHE A 116 -5.50 8.20 -11.96
N ALA A 117 -5.38 6.96 -12.43
CA ALA A 117 -4.16 6.14 -12.28
C ALA A 117 -2.90 6.89 -12.75
N ASN A 118 -2.93 7.46 -13.96
CA ASN A 118 -1.77 8.21 -14.49
C ASN A 118 -1.52 9.52 -13.73
N HIS A 119 -2.56 10.12 -13.15
CA HIS A 119 -2.43 11.27 -12.26
C HIS A 119 -1.71 10.89 -10.97
N TYR A 120 -2.11 9.77 -10.35
CA TYR A 120 -1.44 9.24 -9.16
C TYR A 120 0.02 8.85 -9.45
N ALA A 121 0.30 8.26 -10.61
CA ALA A 121 1.69 7.96 -11.02
C ALA A 121 2.56 9.23 -11.16
N ARG A 122 1.98 10.34 -11.66
CA ARG A 122 2.64 11.66 -11.70
C ARG A 122 2.84 12.23 -10.31
N LEU A 123 1.82 12.14 -9.46
CA LEU A 123 1.87 12.59 -8.08
C LEU A 123 2.96 11.85 -7.29
N ALA A 124 3.06 10.53 -7.42
CA ALA A 124 4.09 9.72 -6.77
C ALA A 124 5.51 10.15 -7.18
N ALA A 125 5.76 10.32 -8.49
CA ALA A 125 7.04 10.83 -8.98
C ALA A 125 7.35 12.24 -8.45
N MET A 126 6.34 13.13 -8.42
CA MET A 126 6.49 14.47 -7.87
C MET A 126 6.83 14.44 -6.39
N ILE A 127 6.16 13.60 -5.60
CA ILE A 127 6.40 13.42 -4.17
C ILE A 127 7.83 12.92 -3.93
N ARG A 128 8.28 11.89 -4.66
CA ARG A 128 9.65 11.36 -4.53
C ARG A 128 10.72 12.41 -4.84
N TRP A 129 10.52 13.18 -5.91
CA TRP A 129 11.40 14.29 -6.26
C TRP A 129 11.43 15.36 -5.15
N ARG A 130 10.27 15.75 -4.64
CA ARG A 130 10.12 16.77 -3.59
C ARG A 130 10.64 16.35 -2.23
N MET A 131 10.70 15.05 -1.94
CA MET A 131 11.34 14.49 -0.74
C MET A 131 12.85 14.31 -0.89
N GLY A 132 13.42 14.58 -2.07
CA GLY A 132 14.87 14.54 -2.28
C GLY A 132 15.44 13.16 -2.60
N PHE A 133 14.62 12.21 -3.07
CA PHE A 133 15.09 10.86 -3.46
C PHE A 133 15.75 10.79 -4.85
N GLY A 134 15.98 11.93 -5.50
CA GLY A 134 16.60 12.00 -6.80
C GLY A 134 15.62 11.89 -7.97
N ALA A 135 16.16 11.85 -9.19
CA ALA A 135 15.37 11.85 -10.42
C ALA A 135 14.60 10.53 -10.56
N CYS A 136 13.31 10.62 -10.86
CA CYS A 136 12.47 9.48 -11.23
C CYS A 136 11.37 9.94 -12.19
N GLY A 137 10.85 9.01 -12.99
CA GLY A 137 9.77 9.27 -13.95
C GLY A 137 8.43 8.72 -13.50
N PRO A 138 7.30 9.32 -13.91
CA PRO A 138 5.98 8.77 -13.60
C PRO A 138 5.76 7.46 -14.35
N ARG A 139 5.19 6.46 -13.68
CA ARG A 139 4.87 5.15 -14.28
C ARG A 139 3.51 5.17 -14.97
N GLU A 140 3.38 5.98 -16.01
CA GLU A 140 2.12 6.11 -16.74
C GLU A 140 1.84 4.89 -17.60
N MET A 141 0.58 4.45 -17.63
CA MET A 141 0.15 3.29 -18.37
C MET A 141 -0.98 3.64 -19.36
N PRO A 142 -1.02 2.99 -20.53
CA PRO A 142 -2.16 3.09 -21.43
C PRO A 142 -3.40 2.43 -20.80
N TRP A 143 -4.57 2.98 -21.12
CA TRP A 143 -5.86 2.59 -20.54
C TRP A 143 -6.16 1.08 -20.64
N ARG A 144 -5.75 0.44 -21.74
CA ARG A 144 -5.93 -1.01 -21.95
C ARG A 144 -5.17 -1.85 -20.92
N LEU A 145 -3.96 -1.42 -20.55
CA LEU A 145 -3.16 -2.12 -19.54
C LEU A 145 -3.74 -1.89 -18.15
N LEU A 146 -4.14 -0.65 -17.83
CA LEU A 146 -4.83 -0.32 -16.58
C LEU A 146 -6.09 -1.16 -16.38
N ALA A 147 -6.94 -1.27 -17.41
CA ALA A 147 -8.17 -2.05 -17.34
C ALA A 147 -7.88 -3.53 -17.10
N GLY A 148 -6.93 -4.09 -17.85
CA GLY A 148 -6.52 -5.48 -17.67
C GLY A 148 -5.97 -5.77 -16.27
N ARG A 149 -5.17 -4.85 -15.73
CA ARG A 149 -4.58 -4.96 -14.38
C ARG A 149 -5.66 -4.86 -13.31
N MET A 150 -6.53 -3.87 -13.39
CA MET A 150 -7.66 -3.68 -12.47
C MET A 150 -8.56 -4.92 -12.42
N ILE A 151 -8.89 -5.51 -13.59
CA ILE A 151 -9.69 -6.75 -13.65
C ILE A 151 -8.96 -7.90 -12.97
N ARG A 152 -7.67 -8.11 -13.27
CA ARG A 152 -6.88 -9.18 -12.64
C ARG A 152 -6.78 -9.02 -11.13
N GLN A 153 -6.52 -7.80 -10.66
CA GLN A 153 -6.44 -7.44 -9.24
C GLN A 153 -7.79 -7.67 -8.54
N ALA A 154 -8.91 -7.20 -9.12
CA ALA A 154 -10.24 -7.44 -8.57
C ALA A 154 -10.56 -8.95 -8.49
N LEU A 155 -10.20 -9.72 -9.53
CA LEU A 155 -10.41 -11.17 -9.54
C LEU A 155 -9.56 -11.88 -8.49
N ILE A 156 -8.28 -11.56 -8.33
CA ILE A 156 -7.46 -12.22 -7.29
C ILE A 156 -7.90 -11.83 -5.89
N VAL A 157 -8.28 -10.58 -5.66
CA VAL A 157 -8.83 -10.12 -4.37
C VAL A 157 -10.10 -10.90 -4.03
N ALA A 158 -11.01 -11.08 -4.99
CA ALA A 158 -12.28 -11.77 -4.75
C ALA A 158 -12.12 -13.30 -4.63
N ILE A 159 -11.35 -13.92 -5.53
CA ILE A 159 -11.29 -15.37 -5.70
C ILE A 159 -10.18 -15.99 -4.84
N GLY A 160 -9.05 -15.31 -4.68
CA GLY A 160 -7.85 -15.86 -4.02
C GLY A 160 -8.08 -16.30 -2.57
N ILE A 161 -9.01 -15.65 -1.87
CA ILE A 161 -9.36 -15.94 -0.47
C ILE A 161 -10.36 -17.09 -0.32
N ALA A 162 -11.04 -17.49 -1.40
CA ALA A 162 -12.17 -18.42 -1.35
C ALA A 162 -11.84 -19.77 -0.67
N PRO A 163 -10.70 -20.43 -0.92
CA PRO A 163 -10.37 -21.69 -0.24
C PRO A 163 -10.21 -21.51 1.28
N LEU A 164 -9.64 -20.40 1.72
CA LEU A 164 -9.45 -20.11 3.14
C LEU A 164 -10.78 -19.83 3.84
N LEU A 165 -11.69 -19.09 3.19
CA LEU A 165 -13.04 -18.87 3.72
C LEU A 165 -13.85 -20.17 3.79
N LEU A 166 -13.75 -21.03 2.78
CA LEU A 166 -14.42 -22.32 2.79
C LEU A 166 -13.92 -23.18 3.97
N LEU A 167 -12.60 -23.25 4.17
CA LEU A 167 -12.01 -23.99 5.29
C LEU A 167 -12.41 -23.41 6.65
N ALA A 168 -12.43 -22.08 6.79
CA ALA A 168 -12.83 -21.41 8.03
C ALA A 168 -14.27 -21.73 8.43
N ARG A 169 -15.20 -21.79 7.46
CA ARG A 169 -16.60 -22.14 7.69
C ARG A 169 -16.83 -23.59 8.12
N LEU A 170 -15.86 -24.48 7.94
CA LEU A 170 -15.94 -25.85 8.43
C LEU A 170 -15.71 -25.96 9.93
N VAL A 171 -15.22 -24.90 10.60
CA VAL A 171 -14.99 -24.89 12.04
C VAL A 171 -16.28 -24.52 12.78
N PRO A 172 -16.87 -25.45 13.56
CA PRO A 172 -18.11 -25.16 14.28
C PRO A 172 -17.90 -24.06 15.34
N ALA A 173 -18.97 -23.28 15.58
CA ALA A 173 -19.08 -22.17 16.55
C ALA A 173 -18.22 -20.91 16.28
N ILE A 174 -17.01 -21.02 15.74
CA ILE A 174 -16.11 -19.87 15.52
C ILE A 174 -15.86 -19.54 14.04
N GLY A 175 -16.38 -20.35 13.11
CA GLY A 175 -16.10 -20.23 11.67
C GLY A 175 -16.42 -18.85 11.08
N ASP A 176 -17.47 -18.19 11.54
CA ASP A 176 -17.84 -16.84 11.08
C ASP A 176 -16.85 -15.78 11.55
N LEU A 177 -16.44 -15.83 12.82
CA LEU A 177 -15.44 -14.93 13.38
C LEU A 177 -14.09 -15.10 12.67
N VAL A 178 -13.67 -16.35 12.45
CA VAL A 178 -12.44 -16.69 11.73
C VAL A 178 -12.50 -16.23 10.27
N SER A 179 -13.65 -16.43 9.60
CA SER A 179 -13.86 -15.98 8.22
C SER A 179 -13.76 -14.46 8.10
N THR A 180 -14.39 -13.72 9.02
CA THR A 180 -14.30 -12.25 9.07
C THR A 180 -12.86 -11.79 9.32
N ALA A 181 -12.14 -12.43 10.23
CA ALA A 181 -10.74 -12.11 10.49
C ALA A 181 -9.84 -12.37 9.27
N ILE A 182 -10.01 -13.52 8.61
CA ILE A 182 -9.28 -13.87 7.37
C ILE A 182 -9.58 -12.85 6.27
N LEU A 183 -10.85 -12.50 6.07
CA LEU A 183 -11.26 -11.51 5.09
C LEU A 183 -10.64 -10.14 5.40
N GLY A 184 -10.68 -9.69 6.66
CA GLY A 184 -10.07 -8.43 7.08
C GLY A 184 -8.57 -8.38 6.83
N ILE A 185 -7.83 -9.44 7.19
CA ILE A 185 -6.39 -9.55 6.94
C ILE A 185 -6.09 -9.55 5.44
N TRP A 186 -6.89 -10.27 4.66
CA TRP A 186 -6.74 -10.34 3.20
C TRP A 186 -7.00 -9.00 2.53
N SER A 187 -8.10 -8.32 2.87
CA SER A 187 -8.39 -6.98 2.40
C SER A 187 -7.27 -6.02 2.75
N LEU A 188 -6.76 -6.08 3.99
CA LEU A 188 -5.68 -5.23 4.45
C LEU A 188 -4.37 -5.45 3.69
N HIS A 189 -4.05 -6.70 3.37
CA HIS A 189 -2.91 -7.05 2.52
C HIS A 189 -3.01 -6.38 1.15
N TRP A 190 -4.17 -6.45 0.50
CA TRP A 190 -4.37 -5.86 -0.82
C TRP A 190 -4.44 -4.35 -0.83
N VAL A 191 -4.91 -3.72 0.24
CA VAL A 191 -4.85 -2.26 0.39
C VAL A 191 -3.40 -1.76 0.39
N VAL A 192 -2.49 -2.48 1.07
CA VAL A 192 -1.06 -2.11 1.05
C VAL A 192 -0.43 -2.41 -0.32
N ALA A 193 -0.80 -3.52 -0.96
CA ALA A 193 -0.33 -3.79 -2.31
C ALA A 193 -0.76 -2.69 -3.30
N ASP A 194 -2.01 -2.21 -3.22
CA ASP A 194 -2.52 -1.08 -4.00
C ASP A 194 -1.73 0.21 -3.71
N ALA A 195 -1.46 0.48 -2.44
CA ALA A 195 -0.68 1.64 -2.02
C ALA A 195 0.77 1.63 -2.54
N PHE A 196 1.39 0.45 -2.58
CA PHE A 196 2.74 0.27 -3.11
C PHE A 196 2.74 0.39 -4.63
N ASP A 197 1.71 -0.14 -5.29
CA ASP A 197 1.54 0.03 -6.73
C ASP A 197 1.40 1.51 -7.12
N ASP A 198 0.51 2.24 -6.44
CA ASP A 198 0.27 3.67 -6.69
C ASP A 198 1.53 4.53 -6.45
N ALA A 199 2.48 4.07 -5.64
CA ALA A 199 3.74 4.75 -5.34
C ALA A 199 4.94 4.29 -6.18
N GLN A 200 4.74 3.35 -7.10
CA GLN A 200 5.79 2.94 -8.02
C GLN A 200 6.13 4.06 -9.01
N VAL A 201 7.43 4.20 -9.26
CA VAL A 201 7.97 5.12 -10.26
C VAL A 201 8.89 4.37 -11.21
N ARG A 202 9.19 5.01 -12.34
CA ARG A 202 10.25 4.56 -13.24
C ARG A 202 11.59 5.09 -12.77
N LEU A 203 12.58 4.20 -12.71
CA LEU A 203 13.95 4.59 -12.46
C LEU A 203 14.52 5.41 -13.64
N PRO A 204 15.57 6.21 -13.43
CA PRO A 204 16.23 6.93 -14.50
C PRO A 204 16.64 6.01 -15.66
N GLY A 205 16.19 6.34 -16.88
CA GLY A 205 16.50 5.57 -18.09
C GLY A 205 15.65 4.30 -18.28
N GLU A 206 14.79 3.94 -17.32
CA GLU A 206 13.94 2.76 -17.39
C GLU A 206 12.70 2.99 -18.27
N SER A 207 12.47 2.08 -19.22
CA SER A 207 11.24 2.05 -20.00
C SER A 207 10.06 1.49 -19.20
N LEU A 208 8.83 1.83 -19.59
CA LEU A 208 7.63 1.26 -18.94
C LEU A 208 7.61 -0.28 -19.00
N LYS A 209 8.09 -0.85 -20.11
CA LYS A 209 8.12 -2.31 -20.31
C LYS A 209 9.08 -2.99 -19.34
N GLU A 210 10.27 -2.42 -19.13
CA GLU A 210 11.26 -2.94 -18.19
C GLU A 210 10.74 -2.87 -16.75
N SER A 211 10.14 -1.74 -16.36
CA SER A 211 9.51 -1.58 -15.05
C SER A 211 8.41 -2.61 -14.81
N LEU A 212 7.56 -2.89 -15.80
CA LEU A 212 6.52 -3.93 -15.68
C LEU A 212 7.12 -5.34 -15.63
N GLN A 213 8.22 -5.58 -16.36
CA GLN A 213 8.87 -6.89 -16.36
C GLN A 213 9.56 -7.17 -15.02
N ARG A 214 10.19 -6.17 -14.40
CA ARG A 214 10.79 -6.25 -13.05
C ARG A 214 9.79 -6.77 -12.03
N ASP A 215 8.56 -6.24 -12.03
CA ASP A 215 7.53 -6.69 -11.11
C ASP A 215 7.12 -8.15 -11.36
N ARG A 216 7.04 -8.56 -12.64
CA ARG A 216 6.64 -9.92 -13.03
C ARG A 216 7.69 -10.97 -12.71
N ASP A 217 8.96 -10.58 -12.80
CA ASP A 217 10.13 -11.41 -12.49
C ASP A 217 10.31 -11.60 -10.98
N ALA A 218 9.61 -10.83 -10.15
CA ALA A 218 9.61 -11.00 -8.70
C ALA A 218 9.09 -12.39 -8.29
N PRO A 219 9.50 -12.89 -7.11
CA PRO A 219 9.12 -14.22 -6.63
C PRO A 219 7.60 -14.42 -6.56
N GLU A 220 7.16 -15.67 -6.70
CA GLU A 220 5.75 -16.03 -6.59
C GLU A 220 5.17 -15.63 -5.22
N PRO A 221 3.94 -15.07 -5.14
CA PRO A 221 3.34 -14.65 -3.88
C PRO A 221 3.24 -15.75 -2.83
N TRP A 222 3.33 -15.41 -1.54
CA TRP A 222 3.28 -16.37 -0.43
C TRP A 222 2.08 -17.30 -0.47
N PHE A 223 0.89 -16.79 -0.84
CA PHE A 223 -0.33 -17.59 -0.90
C PHE A 223 -0.29 -18.60 -2.07
N VAL A 224 0.29 -18.23 -3.22
CA VAL A 224 0.53 -19.16 -4.33
C VAL A 224 1.50 -20.24 -3.91
N ARG A 225 2.61 -19.87 -3.25
CA ARG A 225 3.60 -20.84 -2.73
C ARG A 225 2.96 -21.77 -1.70
N LEU A 226 2.09 -21.27 -0.83
CA LEU A 226 1.37 -22.06 0.16
C LEU A 226 0.42 -23.07 -0.51
N LEU A 227 -0.37 -22.63 -1.49
CA LEU A 227 -1.28 -23.50 -2.25
C LEU A 227 -0.51 -24.60 -2.99
N ARG A 228 0.61 -24.26 -3.64
CA ARG A 228 1.46 -25.24 -4.34
C ARG A 228 2.08 -26.25 -3.38
N ARG A 229 2.60 -25.80 -2.22
CA ARG A 229 3.11 -26.69 -1.17
C ARG A 229 2.03 -27.60 -0.61
N GLY A 230 0.82 -27.09 -0.37
CA GLY A 230 -0.32 -27.88 0.07
C GLY A 230 -0.72 -28.94 -0.96
N ALA A 231 -0.80 -28.54 -2.24
CA ALA A 231 -1.16 -29.45 -3.32
C ALA A 231 -0.12 -30.56 -3.56
N ALA A 232 1.16 -30.30 -3.27
CA ALA A 232 2.23 -31.29 -3.36
C ALA A 232 2.12 -32.40 -2.29
N ARG A 233 1.45 -32.12 -1.16
CA ARG A 233 1.25 -33.07 -0.05
C ARG A 233 -0.01 -33.92 -0.19
N LEU A 234 -0.86 -33.63 -1.18
CA LEU A 234 -2.16 -34.26 -1.35
C LEU A 234 -2.16 -35.29 -2.50
N PRO A 235 -2.98 -36.36 -2.41
CA PRO A 235 -3.14 -37.32 -3.51
C PRO A 235 -3.65 -36.63 -4.77
N ARG A 236 -3.35 -37.18 -5.95
CA ARG A 236 -3.56 -36.52 -7.26
C ARG A 236 -4.99 -36.01 -7.48
N ILE A 237 -6.00 -36.70 -6.95
CA ILE A 237 -7.43 -36.35 -7.09
C ILE A 237 -7.74 -34.99 -6.45
N LEU A 238 -7.18 -34.71 -5.26
CA LEU A 238 -7.37 -33.43 -4.55
C LEU A 238 -6.27 -32.42 -4.91
N GLY A 239 -5.04 -32.88 -5.14
CA GLY A 239 -3.90 -32.01 -5.49
C GLY A 239 -4.01 -31.41 -6.89
N GLY A 240 -4.69 -32.06 -7.84
CA GLY A 240 -4.89 -31.57 -9.21
C GLY A 240 -5.65 -30.23 -9.25
N PRO A 241 -6.88 -30.15 -8.72
CA PRO A 241 -7.65 -28.92 -8.64
C PRO A 241 -6.92 -27.79 -7.90
N ILE A 242 -6.25 -28.08 -6.78
CA ILE A 242 -5.51 -27.06 -6.02
C ILE A 242 -4.32 -26.53 -6.83
N ARG A 243 -3.62 -27.37 -7.61
CA ARG A 243 -2.56 -26.90 -8.52
C ARG A 243 -3.12 -25.99 -9.63
N LEU A 244 -4.28 -26.33 -10.20
CA LEU A 244 -4.93 -25.49 -11.20
C LEU A 244 -5.34 -24.13 -10.61
N PHE A 245 -5.92 -24.16 -9.42
CA PHE A 245 -6.28 -22.95 -8.67
C PHE A 245 -5.04 -22.10 -8.36
N ALA A 246 -3.95 -22.71 -7.90
CA ALA A 246 -2.70 -22.01 -7.64
C ALA A 246 -2.14 -21.34 -8.91
N ARG A 247 -2.24 -21.98 -10.09
CA ARG A 247 -1.85 -21.38 -11.37
C ARG A 247 -2.74 -20.22 -11.77
N LEU A 248 -4.06 -20.32 -11.52
CA LEU A 248 -4.98 -19.22 -11.75
C LEU A 248 -4.62 -18.03 -10.85
N CYS A 249 -4.42 -18.26 -9.56
CA CYS A 249 -4.01 -17.22 -8.61
C CYS A 249 -2.69 -16.56 -9.03
N ASP A 250 -1.73 -17.37 -9.47
CA ASP A 250 -0.44 -16.90 -9.94
C ASP A 250 -0.55 -16.01 -11.20
N LYS A 251 -1.38 -16.41 -12.16
CA LYS A 251 -1.66 -15.63 -13.36
C LYS A 251 -2.37 -14.31 -13.04
N LEU A 252 -3.30 -14.31 -12.08
CA LEU A 252 -4.03 -13.11 -11.68
C LEU A 252 -3.15 -12.16 -10.84
N ALA A 253 -2.24 -12.68 -10.03
CA ALA A 253 -1.33 -11.90 -9.21
C ALA A 253 -0.07 -11.43 -9.95
N LEU A 254 0.08 -11.76 -11.24
CA LEU A 254 1.31 -11.55 -12.00
C LEU A 254 1.79 -10.08 -12.00
N ASP A 255 0.87 -9.13 -12.11
CA ASP A 255 1.20 -7.69 -12.10
C ASP A 255 1.24 -7.09 -10.68
N SER A 256 1.05 -7.90 -9.64
CA SER A 256 1.15 -7.49 -8.24
C SER A 256 2.32 -8.18 -7.52
N ARG A 257 3.16 -8.93 -8.25
CA ARG A 257 4.25 -9.72 -7.68
C ARG A 257 5.34 -8.86 -7.07
N GLY A 258 5.70 -7.75 -7.72
CA GLY A 258 6.70 -6.81 -7.22
C GLY A 258 6.30 -6.23 -5.87
N GLU A 259 5.07 -5.75 -5.75
CA GLU A 259 4.52 -5.16 -4.53
C GLU A 259 4.44 -6.20 -3.41
N ILE A 260 3.97 -7.41 -3.72
CA ILE A 260 3.88 -8.48 -2.73
C ILE A 260 5.29 -8.90 -2.26
N ALA A 261 6.27 -8.97 -3.16
CA ALA A 261 7.65 -9.29 -2.80
C ALA A 261 8.25 -8.23 -1.87
N LEU A 262 8.04 -6.94 -2.15
CA LEU A 262 8.45 -5.83 -1.27
C LEU A 262 7.81 -5.92 0.12
N MET A 263 6.53 -6.28 0.18
CA MET A 263 5.84 -6.49 1.45
C MET A 263 6.40 -7.70 2.22
N GLU A 264 6.77 -8.75 1.51
CA GLU A 264 7.31 -9.99 2.10
C GLU A 264 8.74 -9.83 2.61
N SER A 265 9.56 -8.99 1.97
CA SER A 265 10.92 -8.64 2.41
C SER A 265 10.90 -7.67 3.59
N ASN A 266 9.88 -6.81 3.70
CA ASN A 266 9.75 -5.77 4.72
C ASN A 266 8.53 -5.98 5.65
N ARG A 267 8.29 -7.22 6.09
CA ARG A 267 7.04 -7.63 6.78
C ARG A 267 6.64 -6.74 7.95
N ALA A 268 7.58 -6.41 8.82
CA ALA A 268 7.29 -5.61 10.01
C ALA A 268 6.82 -4.20 9.63
N VAL A 269 7.52 -3.55 8.69
CA VAL A 269 7.13 -2.24 8.13
C VAL A 269 5.75 -2.33 7.49
N SER A 270 5.51 -3.33 6.64
CA SER A 270 4.24 -3.50 5.95
C SER A 270 3.07 -3.77 6.90
N VAL A 271 3.28 -4.52 7.98
CA VAL A 271 2.26 -4.73 9.04
C VAL A 271 1.98 -3.41 9.77
N GLY A 272 3.01 -2.66 10.11
CA GLY A 272 2.84 -1.35 10.73
C GLY A 272 2.05 -0.39 9.85
N PHE A 273 2.48 -0.27 8.61
CA PHE A 273 1.82 0.57 7.61
C PHE A 273 0.37 0.15 7.41
N SER A 274 0.11 -1.15 7.28
CA SER A 274 -1.24 -1.66 7.08
C SER A 274 -2.17 -1.28 8.25
N LEU A 275 -1.73 -1.44 9.50
CA LEU A 275 -2.54 -1.08 10.67
C LEU A 275 -2.91 0.42 10.68
N SER A 276 -1.98 1.31 10.34
CA SER A 276 -2.29 2.75 10.24
C SER A 276 -3.21 3.08 9.07
N THR A 277 -3.04 2.39 7.94
CA THR A 277 -3.86 2.52 6.74
C THR A 277 -5.30 2.05 7.01
N ALA A 278 -5.48 0.96 7.75
CA ALA A 278 -6.78 0.49 8.21
C ALA A 278 -7.48 1.50 9.13
N ALA A 279 -6.74 2.08 10.09
CA ALA A 279 -7.27 3.13 10.96
C ALA A 279 -7.70 4.37 10.18
N LEU A 280 -6.95 4.74 9.13
CA LEU A 280 -7.29 5.85 8.23
C LEU A 280 -8.58 5.57 7.45
N LEU A 281 -8.72 4.38 6.86
CA LEU A 281 -9.94 3.94 6.16
C LEU A 281 -11.17 3.91 7.07
N ALA A 282 -10.98 3.50 8.33
CA ALA A 282 -12.06 3.42 9.32
C ALA A 282 -12.59 4.80 9.75
N THR A 283 -11.91 5.90 9.40
CA THR A 283 -12.29 7.26 9.78
C THR A 283 -12.97 7.97 8.59
N PRO A 284 -14.30 8.20 8.59
CA PRO A 284 -15.04 8.62 7.39
C PRO A 284 -14.53 9.88 6.70
N VAL A 285 -14.15 10.91 7.48
CA VAL A 285 -13.63 12.17 6.93
C VAL A 285 -12.23 11.98 6.34
N LEU A 286 -11.37 11.22 7.02
CA LEU A 286 -10.02 10.94 6.54
C LEU A 286 -10.01 9.96 5.37
N ASN A 287 -11.07 9.14 5.22
CA ASN A 287 -11.23 8.23 4.10
C ASN A 287 -11.29 8.98 2.75
N LEU A 288 -11.78 10.22 2.72
CA LEU A 288 -11.75 11.08 1.52
C LEU A 288 -10.31 11.44 1.11
N LEU A 289 -9.43 11.60 2.09
CA LEU A 289 -8.02 11.97 1.92
C LEU A 289 -7.08 10.76 1.96
N PHE A 290 -7.65 9.56 2.07
CA PHE A 290 -6.93 8.32 2.24
C PHE A 290 -5.88 8.12 1.16
N ARG A 291 -6.28 8.13 -0.12
CA ARG A 291 -5.37 7.87 -1.24
C ARG A 291 -4.20 8.86 -1.28
N PRO A 292 -4.43 10.19 -1.27
CA PRO A 292 -3.35 11.17 -1.16
C PRO A 292 -2.32 10.86 -0.07
N ILE A 293 -2.80 10.64 1.16
CA ILE A 293 -1.95 10.42 2.33
C ILE A 293 -1.14 9.14 2.18
N ILE A 294 -1.80 8.08 1.70
CA ILE A 294 -1.19 6.77 1.53
C ILE A 294 -0.17 6.78 0.41
N ILE A 295 -0.45 7.41 -0.74
CA ILE A 295 0.51 7.56 -1.85
C ILE A 295 1.77 8.28 -1.38
N ALA A 296 1.61 9.36 -0.59
CA ALA A 296 2.76 10.07 -0.04
C ALA A 296 3.58 9.22 0.94
N GLY A 297 2.90 8.50 1.85
CA GLY A 297 3.55 7.60 2.80
C GLY A 297 4.24 6.41 2.14
N SER A 298 3.59 5.76 1.16
CA SER A 298 4.18 4.64 0.42
C SER A 298 5.30 5.10 -0.50
N SER A 299 5.21 6.29 -1.11
CA SER A 299 6.31 6.86 -1.90
C SER A 299 7.58 7.07 -1.07
N HIS A 300 7.44 7.50 0.19
CA HIS A 300 8.58 7.56 1.11
C HIS A 300 9.11 6.17 1.45
N LEU A 301 8.23 5.23 1.82
CA LEU A 301 8.61 3.86 2.15
C LEU A 301 9.38 3.16 1.03
N LEU A 302 8.82 3.16 -0.18
CA LEU A 302 9.43 2.47 -1.33
C LEU A 302 10.79 3.07 -1.65
N ALA A 303 10.89 4.41 -1.68
CA ALA A 303 12.15 5.07 -1.99
C ALA A 303 13.25 4.76 -0.96
N GLN A 304 12.90 4.62 0.33
CA GLN A 304 13.88 4.20 1.35
C GLN A 304 14.29 2.73 1.18
N ILE A 305 13.35 1.83 0.87
CA ILE A 305 13.65 0.42 0.64
C ILE A 305 14.55 0.24 -0.59
N GLU A 306 14.24 0.92 -1.70
CA GLU A 306 15.04 0.90 -2.92
C GLU A 306 16.46 1.43 -2.67
N LYS A 307 16.59 2.53 -1.90
CA LYS A 307 17.88 3.08 -1.50
C LYS A 307 18.72 2.09 -0.67
N ASP A 308 18.09 1.44 0.31
CA ASP A 308 18.77 0.42 1.13
C ASP A 308 19.22 -0.79 0.29
N GLU A 309 18.49 -1.16 -0.76
CA GLU A 309 18.87 -2.22 -1.69
C GLU A 309 20.06 -1.81 -2.57
N GLU A 310 20.07 -0.60 -3.11
CA GLU A 310 21.19 -0.05 -3.87
C GLU A 310 22.47 0.02 -3.02
N GLU A 311 22.38 0.51 -1.79
CA GLU A 311 23.52 0.59 -0.86
C GLU A 311 24.10 -0.80 -0.51
N ARG A 312 23.26 -1.85 -0.47
CA ARG A 312 23.71 -3.24 -0.25
C ARG A 312 24.36 -3.88 -1.47
N LEU A 313 23.95 -3.48 -2.67
CA LEU A 313 24.48 -4.01 -3.94
C LEU A 313 25.81 -3.36 -4.32
N LEU A 314 26.08 -2.15 -3.84
CA LEU A 314 27.38 -1.51 -3.98
C LEU A 314 28.42 -2.25 -3.11
N PRO A 315 29.63 -2.55 -3.62
CA PRO A 315 30.70 -3.08 -2.80
C PRO A 315 31.01 -2.08 -1.67
N PRO A 316 31.36 -2.53 -0.45
CA PRO A 316 31.69 -1.64 0.64
C PRO A 316 32.78 -0.68 0.16
N SER A 317 32.44 0.60 0.06
CA SER A 317 33.42 1.63 -0.24
C SER A 317 34.51 1.50 0.82
N ARG A 318 35.74 1.23 0.36
CA ARG A 318 36.92 1.30 1.22
C ARG A 318 36.85 2.66 1.90
N THR A 319 36.57 2.67 3.20
CA THR A 319 36.81 3.81 4.05
C THR A 319 38.27 4.19 3.83
N VAL A 320 38.51 5.24 3.04
CA VAL A 320 39.80 5.91 3.02
C VAL A 320 39.91 6.52 4.40
N SER A 321 40.55 5.78 5.30
CA SER A 321 41.06 6.29 6.56
C SER A 321 42.12 7.32 6.19
N SER A 322 41.72 8.59 6.08
CA SER A 322 42.66 9.70 6.15
C SER A 322 43.09 9.79 7.61
N ALA A 323 44.12 9.02 7.96
CA ALA A 323 44.98 9.36 9.07
C ALA A 323 45.62 10.72 8.77
N GLY A 324 45.45 11.64 9.72
CA GLY A 324 46.18 12.89 9.86
C GLY A 324 46.30 13.16 11.34
#